data_AF-A0A971X6F3-F1
#
_entry.id   AF-A0A971X6F3-F1
#
_cell.length_a   1.000
_cell.length_b   1.000
_cell.length_c   1.000
_cell.angle_alpha   90.00
_cell.angle_beta   90.00
_cell.angle_gamma   90.00
#
_symmetry.space_group_name_H-M   'P 1'
#
loop_
_entity.id
_entity.type
_entity.pdbx_description
1 polymer ?
#
loop_
_entity_poly.entity_id
_entity_poly.type
_entity_poly.pdbx_seq_one_letter_code
_entity_poly.pdbx_strand_id
1 'polypeptide(L)'
;MKILFDLNRDQLKSLAEYRDVLETGKFFKKNFWQKEKALPGIKPNCQVITRYCLETIEGLMPEDLPSLNLKQIKEILVKNRLFGMVQCVFNNDILAVLKNPYPNEFKKRRLAEWMWSKHGTWQNDNYVIEAVQYMVLKEGIRKVELIPGYDWKKRLLKCNIYNILSRFNWSVFNMFDFVYPGRFHPADFKYKTKWKTSSEKDALRNARRLMDRVFKESRYTREQILLINTTGFRKLGLTSMLRTVFDGSPEKAKEFYLYRTQYNKANLLKLKEEIKTARINQQNQVILEKLKKVAKGKYIYNLHSDQGVYSYIKRKAAERNLTVSELIEQFGFCYKNAREESTRLDPMQIWNLRKKRLTYVQIAEILGSNPTTISLMCKRHVGGDPLIPRPVENYITIQELMDSFHVDHKTIMKLVREKNLENHMTIRNRYLKRSEIVPAILEYKNNSFQHQALLNRYAGS
;
A
#
# COMPACT_ATOMS: atom_id res chain seq x y z
N MET A 1 -42.12 48.43 10.79
CA MET A 1 -42.69 49.78 10.52
C MET A 1 -41.65 50.90 10.30
N LYS A 2 -40.32 50.64 10.33
CA LYS A 2 -39.28 51.67 10.09
C LYS A 2 -38.96 51.97 8.61
N ILE A 3 -39.49 51.21 7.64
CA ILE A 3 -39.08 51.29 6.21
C ILE A 3 -39.99 52.22 5.37
N LEU A 4 -41.17 52.59 5.88
CA LEU A 4 -42.15 53.40 5.12
C LEU A 4 -41.67 54.84 4.85
N PHE A 5 -40.75 55.37 5.66
CA PHE A 5 -40.26 56.75 5.54
C PHE A 5 -39.06 56.91 4.57
N ASP A 6 -38.48 55.80 4.10
CA ASP A 6 -37.36 55.83 3.13
C ASP A 6 -37.83 55.60 1.68
N LEU A 7 -39.15 55.51 1.46
CA LEU A 7 -39.73 55.23 0.15
C LEU A 7 -39.89 56.52 -0.67
N ASN A 8 -39.52 56.45 -1.95
CA ASN A 8 -39.75 57.57 -2.85
C ASN A 8 -41.26 57.75 -3.16
N ARG A 9 -41.62 58.91 -3.70
CA ARG A 9 -43.01 59.26 -4.01
C ARG A 9 -43.72 58.24 -4.89
N ASP A 10 -43.02 57.63 -5.84
CA ASP A 10 -43.61 56.66 -6.77
C ASP A 10 -43.83 55.30 -6.10
N GLN A 11 -42.91 54.86 -5.24
CA GLN A 11 -43.08 53.65 -4.43
C GLN A 11 -44.26 53.78 -3.45
N LEU A 12 -44.45 54.95 -2.84
CA LEU A 12 -45.60 55.23 -1.97
C LEU A 12 -46.92 55.18 -2.75
N LYS A 13 -46.97 55.78 -3.94
CA LYS A 13 -48.14 55.69 -4.83
C LYS A 13 -48.44 54.24 -5.23
N SER A 14 -47.42 53.47 -5.58
CA SER A 14 -47.56 52.06 -5.94
C SER A 14 -48.06 51.20 -4.77
N LEU A 15 -47.63 51.47 -3.55
CA LEU A 15 -48.17 50.81 -2.35
C LEU A 15 -49.62 51.20 -2.07
N ALA A 16 -49.98 52.48 -2.20
CA ALA A 16 -51.36 52.93 -2.05
C ALA A 16 -52.28 52.23 -3.07
N GLU A 17 -51.86 52.15 -4.33
CA GLU A 17 -52.62 51.43 -5.37
C GLU A 17 -52.72 49.92 -5.08
N TYR A 18 -51.66 49.31 -4.54
CA TYR A 18 -51.74 47.91 -4.13
C TYR A 18 -52.71 47.70 -2.96
N ARG A 19 -52.74 48.62 -1.99
CA ARG A 19 -53.68 48.58 -0.88
C ARG A 19 -55.13 48.72 -1.36
N ASP A 20 -55.39 49.64 -2.29
CA ASP A 20 -56.71 49.79 -2.93
C ASP A 20 -57.13 48.49 -3.65
N VAL A 21 -56.22 47.82 -4.36
CA VAL A 21 -56.47 46.52 -5.01
C VAL A 21 -56.90 45.46 -4.00
N LEU A 22 -56.28 45.44 -2.82
CA LEU A 22 -56.61 44.48 -1.76
C LEU A 22 -57.95 44.80 -1.08
N GLU A 23 -58.21 46.08 -0.79
CA GLU A 23 -59.43 46.53 -0.10
C GLU A 23 -60.67 46.47 -1.00
N THR A 24 -60.54 46.84 -2.28
CA THR A 24 -61.66 46.86 -3.23
C THR A 24 -61.84 45.54 -4.00
N GLY A 25 -60.83 44.68 -3.99
CA GLY A 25 -60.79 43.45 -4.80
C GLY A 25 -60.66 43.67 -6.32
N LYS A 26 -60.49 44.92 -6.78
CA LYS A 26 -60.32 45.27 -8.19
C LYS A 26 -58.92 44.91 -8.69
N PHE A 27 -58.75 44.82 -10.00
CA PHE A 27 -57.43 44.63 -10.61
C PHE A 27 -56.61 45.92 -10.60
N PHE A 28 -55.29 45.79 -10.67
CA PHE A 28 -54.38 46.92 -10.92
C PHE A 28 -54.79 47.69 -12.17
N LYS A 29 -54.54 49.01 -12.19
CA LYS A 29 -54.85 49.84 -13.35
C LYS A 29 -54.15 49.31 -14.60
N LYS A 30 -54.79 49.52 -15.75
CA LYS A 30 -54.19 49.18 -17.04
C LYS A 30 -52.81 49.82 -17.14
N ASN A 31 -51.83 49.03 -17.58
CA ASN A 31 -50.43 49.43 -17.76
C ASN A 31 -49.61 49.73 -16.49
N PHE A 32 -50.14 49.46 -15.29
CA PHE A 32 -49.41 49.67 -14.03
C PHE A 32 -47.99 49.05 -14.04
N TRP A 33 -47.86 47.84 -14.57
CA TRP A 33 -46.60 47.10 -14.62
C TRP A 33 -45.66 47.47 -15.78
N GLN A 34 -46.10 48.29 -16.75
CA GLN A 34 -45.31 48.55 -17.97
C GLN A 34 -43.99 49.27 -17.68
N LYS A 35 -44.02 50.26 -16.78
CA LYS A 35 -42.83 51.02 -16.38
C LYS A 35 -41.79 50.09 -15.74
N GLU A 36 -42.23 49.22 -14.84
CA GLU A 36 -41.37 48.24 -14.18
C GLU A 36 -40.81 47.20 -15.16
N LYS A 37 -41.61 46.75 -16.13
CA LYS A 37 -41.15 45.80 -17.15
C LYS A 37 -39.95 46.33 -17.94
N ALA A 38 -39.95 47.62 -18.30
CA ALA A 38 -38.92 48.25 -19.12
C ALA A 38 -37.58 48.49 -18.41
N LEU A 39 -37.56 48.54 -17.07
CA LEU A 39 -36.32 48.78 -16.32
C LEU A 39 -35.35 47.58 -16.41
N PRO A 40 -34.03 47.78 -16.43
CA PRO A 40 -33.06 46.72 -16.16
C PRO A 40 -32.81 46.55 -14.66
N GLY A 41 -32.52 45.33 -14.19
CA GLY A 41 -32.12 45.10 -12.80
C GLY A 41 -33.25 45.18 -11.77
N ILE A 42 -33.02 45.89 -10.66
CA ILE A 42 -33.97 45.99 -9.54
C ILE A 42 -35.19 46.81 -9.96
N LYS A 43 -36.37 46.26 -9.69
CA LYS A 43 -37.70 46.79 -10.00
C LYS A 43 -38.28 47.42 -8.74
N PRO A 44 -38.14 48.75 -8.52
CA PRO A 44 -38.34 49.38 -7.21
C PRO A 44 -39.78 49.26 -6.69
N ASN A 45 -40.81 49.43 -7.53
CA ASN A 45 -42.18 49.31 -7.06
C ASN A 45 -42.54 47.84 -6.80
N CYS A 46 -42.09 46.92 -7.67
CA CYS A 46 -42.25 45.49 -7.46
C CYS A 46 -41.57 45.03 -6.16
N GLN A 47 -40.39 45.57 -5.84
CA GLN A 47 -39.65 45.25 -4.62
C GLN A 47 -40.46 45.62 -3.39
N VAL A 48 -40.97 46.85 -3.34
CA VAL A 48 -41.71 47.36 -2.17
C VAL A 48 -43.05 46.62 -2.02
N ILE A 49 -43.78 46.42 -3.11
CA ILE A 49 -45.05 45.66 -3.11
C ILE A 49 -44.82 44.21 -2.65
N THR A 50 -43.77 43.54 -3.16
CA THR A 50 -43.47 42.14 -2.78
C THR A 50 -43.10 42.04 -1.29
N ARG A 51 -42.31 42.99 -0.76
CA ARG A 51 -41.98 43.03 0.67
C ARG A 51 -43.20 43.28 1.52
N TYR A 52 -44.06 44.23 1.13
CA TYR A 52 -45.30 44.49 1.85
C TYR A 52 -46.21 43.25 1.88
N CYS A 53 -46.37 42.57 0.74
CA CYS A 53 -47.14 41.34 0.66
C CYS A 53 -46.58 40.23 1.57
N LEU A 54 -45.27 39.96 1.51
CA LEU A 54 -44.69 38.85 2.27
C LEU A 54 -44.53 39.21 3.75
N GLU A 55 -43.90 40.34 4.07
CA GLU A 55 -43.55 40.71 5.44
C GLU A 55 -44.76 41.24 6.23
N THR A 56 -45.66 42.01 5.60
CA THR A 56 -46.75 42.70 6.32
C THR A 56 -48.08 41.97 6.23
N ILE A 57 -48.47 41.46 5.06
CA ILE A 57 -49.77 40.78 4.89
C ILE A 57 -49.69 39.33 5.39
N GLU A 58 -48.68 38.59 4.94
CA GLU A 58 -48.55 37.16 5.25
C GLU A 58 -47.65 36.89 6.46
N GLY A 59 -46.99 37.91 7.01
CA GLY A 59 -46.12 37.78 8.18
C GLY A 59 -44.87 36.92 7.96
N LEU A 60 -44.47 36.72 6.70
CA LEU A 60 -43.34 35.90 6.29
C LEU A 60 -42.09 36.76 6.20
N MET A 61 -41.19 36.59 7.16
CA MET A 61 -39.89 37.23 7.10
C MET A 61 -38.97 36.48 6.14
N PRO A 62 -37.88 37.10 5.64
CA PRO A 62 -36.94 36.44 4.75
C PRO A 62 -36.32 35.16 5.35
N GLU A 63 -36.35 35.01 6.68
CA GLU A 63 -35.91 33.84 7.45
C GLU A 63 -36.87 32.65 7.29
N ASP A 64 -38.15 32.92 7.06
CA ASP A 64 -39.23 31.93 7.00
C ASP A 64 -39.44 31.38 5.59
N LEU A 65 -39.01 32.13 4.56
CA LEU A 65 -39.12 31.73 3.15
C LEU A 65 -38.60 30.31 2.87
N PRO A 66 -37.50 29.82 3.49
CA PRO A 66 -37.02 28.47 3.27
C PRO A 66 -37.97 27.34 3.68
N SER A 67 -38.97 27.62 4.52
CA SER A 67 -40.00 26.65 4.92
C SER A 67 -41.01 26.36 3.81
N LEU A 68 -41.11 27.24 2.80
CA LEU A 68 -42.04 27.16 1.69
C LEU A 68 -41.35 26.67 0.41
N ASN A 69 -42.14 26.14 -0.52
CA ASN A 69 -41.71 25.85 -1.88
C ASN A 69 -42.17 26.95 -2.87
N LEU A 70 -41.58 26.99 -4.07
CA LEU A 70 -41.92 28.02 -5.07
C LEU A 70 -43.39 27.98 -5.53
N LYS A 71 -44.06 26.83 -5.46
CA LYS A 71 -45.49 26.70 -5.78
C LYS A 71 -46.35 27.36 -4.69
N GLN A 72 -46.04 27.12 -3.42
CA GLN A 72 -46.71 27.76 -2.29
C GLN A 72 -46.51 29.28 -2.32
N ILE A 73 -45.30 29.74 -2.64
CA ILE A 73 -45.03 31.19 -2.79
C ILE A 73 -45.81 31.76 -3.97
N LYS A 74 -45.90 31.04 -5.09
CA LYS A 74 -46.77 31.43 -6.21
C LYS A 74 -48.23 31.52 -5.78
N GLU A 75 -48.74 30.55 -5.02
CA GLU A 75 -50.11 30.54 -4.49
C GLU A 75 -50.36 31.75 -3.58
N ILE A 76 -49.41 32.10 -2.71
CA ILE A 76 -49.46 33.31 -1.87
C ILE A 76 -49.53 34.57 -2.74
N LEU A 77 -48.67 34.68 -3.76
CA LEU A 77 -48.67 35.85 -4.65
C LEU A 77 -49.98 35.95 -5.46
N VAL A 78 -50.55 34.83 -5.88
CA VAL A 78 -51.83 34.78 -6.60
C VAL A 78 -52.99 35.17 -5.67
N LYS A 79 -53.05 34.60 -4.46
CA LYS A 79 -54.02 34.93 -3.41
C LYS A 79 -54.02 36.43 -3.12
N ASN A 80 -52.84 37.03 -3.06
CA ASN A 80 -52.65 38.45 -2.82
C ASN A 80 -52.67 39.33 -4.09
N ARG A 81 -53.29 38.85 -5.18
CA ARG A 81 -53.54 39.59 -6.43
C ARG A 81 -52.29 40.06 -7.20
N LEU A 82 -51.10 39.53 -6.88
CA LEU A 82 -49.83 39.91 -7.52
C LEU A 82 -49.50 39.09 -8.78
N PHE A 83 -50.38 38.21 -9.25
CA PHE A 83 -50.09 37.37 -10.42
C PHE A 83 -49.80 38.18 -11.69
N GLY A 84 -50.44 39.34 -11.88
CA GLY A 84 -50.14 40.24 -12.99
C GLY A 84 -48.69 40.76 -12.99
N MET A 85 -48.12 41.03 -11.81
CA MET A 85 -46.71 41.39 -11.66
C MET A 85 -45.80 40.23 -12.07
N VAL A 86 -46.11 39.02 -11.57
CA VAL A 86 -45.36 37.80 -11.84
C VAL A 86 -45.31 37.51 -13.35
N GLN A 87 -46.43 37.67 -14.05
CA GLN A 87 -46.52 37.46 -15.49
C GLN A 87 -45.85 38.58 -16.29
N CYS A 88 -46.21 39.84 -16.04
CA CYS A 88 -45.83 40.96 -16.90
C CYS A 88 -44.39 41.42 -16.71
N VAL A 89 -43.88 41.40 -15.46
CA VAL A 89 -42.57 41.94 -15.12
C VAL A 89 -41.50 40.86 -15.06
N PHE A 90 -41.86 39.67 -14.54
CA PHE A 90 -40.92 38.60 -14.26
C PHE A 90 -41.09 37.36 -15.14
N ASN A 91 -41.94 37.40 -16.18
CA ASN A 91 -42.15 36.29 -17.12
C ASN A 91 -42.45 34.94 -16.45
N ASN A 92 -43.25 34.95 -15.37
CA ASN A 92 -43.57 33.79 -14.54
C ASN A 92 -42.42 33.23 -13.68
N ASP A 93 -41.28 33.92 -13.59
CA ASP A 93 -40.16 33.51 -12.74
C ASP A 93 -40.36 34.00 -11.27
N ILE A 94 -40.90 33.11 -10.44
CA ILE A 94 -41.12 33.34 -9.00
C ILE A 94 -39.81 33.64 -8.27
N LEU A 95 -38.70 33.06 -8.71
CA LEU A 95 -37.42 33.29 -8.07
C LEU A 95 -36.90 34.69 -8.39
N ALA A 96 -37.09 35.18 -9.62
CA ALA A 96 -36.79 36.57 -9.97
C ALA A 96 -37.63 37.55 -9.14
N VAL A 97 -38.90 37.22 -8.87
CA VAL A 97 -39.77 37.98 -7.96
C VAL A 97 -39.18 38.07 -6.55
N LEU A 98 -38.57 37.01 -6.02
CA LEU A 98 -37.95 36.99 -4.68
C LEU A 98 -36.56 37.63 -4.62
N LYS A 99 -35.78 37.54 -5.70
CA LYS A 99 -34.45 38.17 -5.78
C LYS A 99 -34.52 39.69 -5.79
N ASN A 100 -35.60 40.23 -6.36
CA ASN A 100 -35.83 41.66 -6.44
C ASN A 100 -35.96 42.35 -5.06
N PRO A 101 -36.76 41.86 -4.10
CA PRO A 101 -36.86 42.42 -2.75
C PRO A 101 -35.70 42.06 -1.82
N TYR A 102 -35.06 40.91 -2.00
CA TYR A 102 -34.06 40.40 -1.06
C TYR A 102 -32.66 40.18 -1.67
N PRO A 103 -32.12 41.10 -2.47
CA PRO A 103 -30.86 40.87 -3.19
C PRO A 103 -29.70 40.54 -2.22
N ASN A 104 -29.70 41.15 -1.04
CA ASN A 104 -28.68 40.91 -0.02
C ASN A 104 -28.81 39.54 0.64
N GLU A 105 -30.01 38.98 0.78
CA GLU A 105 -30.20 37.65 1.39
C GLU A 105 -29.80 36.51 0.42
N PHE A 106 -29.91 36.76 -0.89
CA PHE A 106 -29.30 35.90 -1.91
C PHE A 106 -27.77 36.07 -1.95
N LYS A 107 -27.24 37.30 -1.79
CA LYS A 107 -25.78 37.55 -1.70
C LYS A 107 -25.14 36.94 -0.44
N LYS A 108 -25.83 37.03 0.70
CA LYS A 108 -25.46 36.36 1.96
C LYS A 108 -25.66 34.84 1.91
N ARG A 109 -26.06 34.30 0.74
CA ARG A 109 -26.19 32.89 0.39
C ARG A 109 -27.29 32.10 1.13
N ARG A 110 -28.00 32.71 2.10
CA ARG A 110 -29.07 32.06 2.85
C ARG A 110 -30.22 31.60 1.93
N LEU A 111 -30.74 32.51 1.11
CA LEU A 111 -31.82 32.17 0.16
C LEU A 111 -31.29 31.46 -1.09
N ALA A 112 -30.00 31.58 -1.40
CA ALA A 112 -29.37 30.86 -2.50
C ALA A 112 -29.28 29.34 -2.23
N GLU A 113 -28.91 28.93 -1.00
CA GLU A 113 -28.89 27.51 -0.63
C GLU A 113 -30.29 26.88 -0.66
N TRP A 114 -31.31 27.60 -0.17
CA TRP A 114 -32.70 27.14 -0.26
C TRP A 114 -33.15 27.00 -1.72
N MET A 115 -32.82 27.97 -2.57
CA MET A 115 -33.10 27.94 -4.01
C MET A 115 -32.47 26.73 -4.71
N TRP A 116 -31.26 26.32 -4.34
CA TRP A 116 -30.60 25.15 -4.93
C TRP A 116 -31.04 23.82 -4.32
N SER A 117 -31.89 23.80 -3.30
CA SER A 117 -32.22 22.57 -2.59
C SER A 117 -33.24 21.69 -3.35
N LYS A 118 -34.04 20.91 -2.62
CA LYS A 118 -35.12 20.04 -3.13
C LYS A 118 -36.18 20.78 -3.99
N HIS A 119 -36.16 22.11 -4.00
CA HIS A 119 -37.12 22.98 -4.68
C HIS A 119 -36.54 23.73 -5.91
N GLY A 120 -35.26 23.52 -6.22
CA GLY A 120 -34.58 24.30 -7.25
C GLY A 120 -35.04 24.02 -8.68
N THR A 121 -35.12 25.10 -9.47
CA THR A 121 -35.35 25.04 -10.91
C THR A 121 -34.03 24.74 -11.63
N TRP A 122 -33.72 23.45 -11.81
CA TRP A 122 -32.49 22.99 -12.48
C TRP A 122 -32.42 23.29 -14.00
N GLN A 123 -33.41 23.99 -14.54
CA GLN A 123 -33.45 24.41 -15.93
C GLN A 123 -32.51 25.58 -16.24
N ASN A 124 -32.11 26.36 -15.23
CA ASN A 124 -31.19 27.49 -15.43
C ASN A 124 -29.72 27.08 -15.23
N ASP A 125 -28.93 27.21 -16.29
CA ASP A 125 -27.53 26.82 -16.38
C ASP A 125 -26.64 27.54 -15.37
N ASN A 126 -26.86 28.85 -15.19
CA ASN A 126 -26.08 29.66 -14.27
C ASN A 126 -26.27 29.19 -12.83
N TYR A 127 -27.50 28.80 -12.46
CA TYR A 127 -27.77 28.28 -11.11
C TYR A 127 -27.17 26.90 -10.89
N VAL A 128 -27.16 26.05 -11.90
CA VAL A 128 -26.49 24.75 -11.83
C VAL A 128 -24.99 24.93 -11.60
N ILE A 129 -24.35 25.81 -12.36
CA ILE A 129 -22.92 26.11 -12.23
C ILE A 129 -22.61 26.64 -10.83
N GLU A 130 -23.34 27.67 -10.38
CA GLU A 130 -23.13 28.30 -9.08
C GLU A 130 -23.33 27.31 -7.92
N ALA A 131 -24.41 26.51 -7.95
CA ALA A 131 -24.73 25.53 -6.92
C ALA A 131 -23.63 24.47 -6.78
N VAL A 132 -23.15 23.92 -7.91
CA VAL A 132 -22.13 22.86 -7.90
C VAL A 132 -20.78 23.42 -7.47
N GLN A 133 -20.37 24.59 -7.98
CA GLN A 133 -19.12 25.24 -7.56
C GLN A 133 -19.13 25.55 -6.07
N TYR A 134 -20.23 26.10 -5.56
CA TYR A 134 -20.40 26.37 -4.14
C TYR A 134 -20.33 25.10 -3.29
N MET A 135 -20.99 24.03 -3.73
CA MET A 135 -20.96 22.74 -3.04
C MET A 135 -19.55 22.15 -2.96
N VAL A 136 -18.76 22.24 -4.05
CA VAL A 136 -17.34 21.84 -4.06
C VAL A 136 -16.52 22.63 -3.02
N LEU A 137 -16.73 23.95 -2.95
CA LEU A 137 -16.07 24.81 -1.97
C LEU A 137 -16.49 24.50 -0.52
N LYS A 138 -17.80 24.26 -0.29
CA LYS A 138 -18.36 23.91 1.03
C LYS A 138 -17.81 22.58 1.56
N GLU A 139 -17.48 21.65 0.66
CA GLU A 139 -16.83 20.38 1.00
C GLU A 139 -15.30 20.50 1.17
N GLY A 140 -14.76 21.73 1.13
CA GLY A 140 -13.35 22.03 1.39
C GLY A 140 -12.41 21.73 0.21
N ILE A 141 -12.95 21.49 -0.98
CA ILE A 141 -12.17 21.09 -2.15
C ILE A 141 -11.71 22.35 -2.88
N ARG A 142 -10.46 22.75 -2.63
CA ARG A 142 -9.86 23.94 -3.26
C ARG A 142 -9.27 23.69 -4.65
N LYS A 143 -8.86 22.45 -4.92
CA LYS A 143 -8.27 22.03 -6.20
C LYS A 143 -9.28 21.20 -6.99
N VAL A 144 -9.60 21.66 -8.19
CA VAL A 144 -10.59 21.05 -9.09
C VAL A 144 -10.19 19.61 -9.44
N GLU A 145 -8.89 19.32 -9.53
CA GLU A 145 -8.34 18.01 -9.86
C GLU A 145 -8.67 16.93 -8.82
N LEU A 146 -8.97 17.32 -7.57
CA LEU A 146 -9.31 16.39 -6.50
C LEU A 146 -10.77 15.93 -6.56
N ILE A 147 -11.60 16.59 -7.37
CA ILE A 147 -13.04 16.32 -7.47
C ILE A 147 -13.33 14.83 -7.68
N PRO A 148 -12.72 14.11 -8.64
CA PRO A 148 -13.10 12.73 -8.94
C PRO A 148 -12.84 11.72 -7.80
N GLY A 149 -12.02 12.09 -6.79
CA GLY A 149 -11.65 11.24 -5.68
C GLY A 149 -12.76 10.99 -4.65
N TYR A 150 -13.82 11.80 -4.66
CA TYR A 150 -14.88 11.81 -3.64
C TYR A 150 -16.15 11.04 -4.04
N ASP A 151 -16.94 10.63 -3.03
CA ASP A 151 -18.27 10.05 -3.21
C ASP A 151 -19.33 11.16 -3.36
N TRP A 152 -19.48 11.65 -4.58
CA TRP A 152 -20.37 12.76 -4.88
C TRP A 152 -21.84 12.47 -4.64
N LYS A 153 -22.30 11.21 -4.73
CA LYS A 153 -23.72 10.92 -4.45
C LYS A 153 -24.05 11.26 -2.99
N LYS A 154 -23.19 10.86 -2.05
CA LYS A 154 -23.35 11.20 -0.63
C LYS A 154 -23.25 12.70 -0.36
N ARG A 155 -22.30 13.39 -1.02
CA ARG A 155 -22.09 14.83 -0.86
C ARG A 155 -23.26 15.67 -1.40
N LEU A 156 -23.78 15.29 -2.57
CA LEU A 156 -24.95 15.93 -3.17
C LEU A 156 -26.21 15.75 -2.31
N LEU A 157 -26.37 14.59 -1.66
CA LEU A 157 -27.44 14.35 -0.69
C LEU A 157 -27.26 15.24 0.56
N LYS A 158 -26.06 15.29 1.13
CA LYS A 158 -25.73 16.15 2.28
C LYS A 158 -26.01 17.63 2.01
N CYS A 159 -25.81 18.09 0.77
CA CYS A 159 -26.05 19.46 0.36
C CYS A 159 -27.48 19.70 -0.17
N ASN A 160 -28.38 18.73 -0.10
CA ASN A 160 -29.77 18.81 -0.61
C ASN A 160 -29.91 19.15 -2.11
N ILE A 161 -28.87 18.92 -2.91
CA ILE A 161 -28.86 19.23 -4.35
C ILE A 161 -28.86 17.98 -5.23
N TYR A 162 -29.08 16.78 -4.66
CA TYR A 162 -29.02 15.49 -5.36
C TYR A 162 -29.89 15.41 -6.63
N ASN A 163 -31.06 16.07 -6.63
CA ASN A 163 -32.00 16.07 -7.75
C ASN A 163 -31.44 16.74 -9.02
N ILE A 164 -30.37 17.54 -8.91
CA ILE A 164 -29.69 18.12 -10.05
C ILE A 164 -29.22 17.06 -11.05
N LEU A 165 -28.90 15.85 -10.56
CA LEU A 165 -28.44 14.74 -11.39
C LEU A 165 -29.50 14.26 -12.38
N SER A 166 -30.79 14.52 -12.15
CA SER A 166 -31.86 14.16 -13.09
C SER A 166 -31.66 14.81 -14.46
N ARG A 167 -31.17 16.06 -14.49
CA ARG A 167 -30.80 16.79 -15.72
C ARG A 167 -29.63 16.14 -16.48
N PHE A 168 -28.80 15.39 -15.78
CA PHE A 168 -27.56 14.81 -16.30
C PHE A 168 -27.65 13.29 -16.46
N ASN A 169 -28.84 12.73 -16.68
CA ASN A 169 -29.08 11.28 -16.78
C ASN A 169 -28.49 10.51 -15.60
N TRP A 170 -28.59 11.08 -14.40
CA TRP A 170 -28.02 10.53 -13.16
C TRP A 170 -26.50 10.35 -13.17
N SER A 171 -25.77 11.03 -14.07
CA SER A 171 -24.32 10.98 -14.22
C SER A 171 -23.63 12.14 -13.48
N VAL A 172 -22.87 11.79 -12.45
CA VAL A 172 -22.00 12.74 -11.72
C VAL A 172 -20.95 13.34 -12.65
N PHE A 173 -20.39 12.55 -13.56
CA PHE A 173 -19.42 13.06 -14.53
C PHE A 173 -20.06 14.09 -15.45
N ASN A 174 -21.22 13.82 -16.04
CA ASN A 174 -21.86 14.77 -16.97
C ASN A 174 -22.18 16.09 -16.25
N MET A 175 -22.58 16.03 -14.98
CA MET A 175 -22.76 17.24 -14.16
C MET A 175 -21.45 18.02 -14.00
N PHE A 176 -20.34 17.36 -13.66
CA PHE A 176 -19.05 18.05 -13.50
C PHE A 176 -18.41 18.47 -14.81
N ASP A 177 -18.63 17.74 -15.90
CA ASP A 177 -18.18 18.12 -17.25
C ASP A 177 -18.98 19.33 -17.75
N PHE A 178 -20.27 19.43 -17.41
CA PHE A 178 -21.04 20.65 -17.67
C PHE A 178 -20.49 21.87 -16.91
N VAL A 179 -20.13 21.71 -15.63
CA VAL A 179 -19.65 22.81 -14.77
C VAL A 179 -18.17 23.15 -15.03
N TYR A 180 -17.37 22.16 -15.40
CA TYR A 180 -15.95 22.28 -15.70
C TYR A 180 -15.61 21.56 -17.03
N PRO A 181 -16.00 22.13 -18.18
CA PRO A 181 -15.87 21.49 -19.49
C PRO A 181 -14.46 20.97 -19.78
N GLY A 182 -14.36 19.69 -20.13
CA GLY A 182 -13.11 19.05 -20.56
C GLY A 182 -12.05 18.87 -19.47
N ARG A 183 -12.34 19.23 -18.21
CA ARG A 183 -11.38 19.08 -17.10
C ARG A 183 -11.26 17.64 -16.60
N PHE A 184 -12.28 16.83 -16.83
CA PHE A 184 -12.34 15.47 -16.31
C PHE A 184 -12.59 14.45 -17.41
N HIS A 185 -12.30 13.19 -17.08
CA HIS A 185 -12.72 12.05 -17.87
C HIS A 185 -13.63 11.13 -17.04
N PRO A 186 -14.58 10.39 -17.64
CA PRO A 186 -15.45 9.47 -16.91
C PRO A 186 -14.68 8.46 -16.05
N ALA A 187 -13.52 8.02 -16.56
CA ALA A 187 -12.60 7.11 -15.87
C ALA A 187 -12.09 7.64 -14.52
N ASP A 188 -12.05 8.96 -14.35
CA ASP A 188 -11.44 9.60 -13.19
C ASP A 188 -12.28 9.42 -11.93
N PHE A 189 -13.62 9.33 -12.07
CA PHE A 189 -14.59 9.23 -10.98
C PHE A 189 -14.80 7.79 -10.46
N LYS A 190 -15.13 7.65 -9.17
CA LYS A 190 -15.31 6.36 -8.47
C LYS A 190 -16.74 5.80 -8.56
N TYR A 191 -17.30 5.56 -9.76
CA TYR A 191 -18.59 4.89 -9.90
C TYR A 191 -18.60 3.80 -10.98
N LYS A 192 -19.54 2.83 -10.85
CA LYS A 192 -19.59 1.60 -11.68
C LYS A 192 -20.07 1.83 -13.12
N THR A 193 -20.89 2.85 -13.36
CA THR A 193 -21.52 3.09 -14.68
C THR A 193 -20.53 3.50 -15.78
N LYS A 194 -19.31 3.93 -15.44
CA LYS A 194 -18.26 4.26 -16.43
C LYS A 194 -17.78 3.08 -17.28
N TRP A 195 -18.15 1.86 -16.90
CA TRP A 195 -17.87 0.63 -17.66
C TRP A 195 -19.05 0.17 -18.53
N LYS A 196 -20.25 0.68 -18.26
CA LYS A 196 -21.49 0.33 -18.97
C LYS A 196 -21.83 1.44 -19.97
N THR A 197 -20.93 1.69 -20.90
CA THR A 197 -21.13 2.65 -21.99
C THR A 197 -21.85 1.96 -23.15
N SER A 198 -22.61 2.71 -23.94
CA SER A 198 -23.28 2.19 -25.15
C SER A 198 -22.28 1.74 -26.23
N SER A 199 -21.04 2.21 -26.16
CA SER A 199 -19.94 1.89 -27.06
C SER A 199 -18.84 1.12 -26.32
N GLU A 200 -18.45 -0.03 -26.85
CA GLU A 200 -17.34 -0.84 -26.31
C GLU A 200 -16.00 -0.07 -26.40
N LYS A 201 -15.80 0.69 -27.47
CA LYS A 201 -14.59 1.52 -27.67
C LYS A 201 -14.41 2.54 -26.54
N ASP A 202 -15.50 3.13 -26.05
CA ASP A 202 -15.45 4.08 -24.93
C ASP A 202 -15.10 3.39 -23.60
N ALA A 203 -15.63 2.18 -23.36
CA ALA A 203 -15.28 1.39 -22.17
C ALA A 203 -13.79 1.04 -22.16
N LEU A 204 -13.23 0.66 -23.31
CA LEU A 204 -11.81 0.38 -23.49
C LEU A 204 -10.94 1.63 -23.31
N ARG A 205 -11.37 2.78 -23.86
CA ARG A 205 -10.68 4.07 -23.64
C ARG A 205 -10.66 4.45 -22.16
N ASN A 206 -11.79 4.28 -21.47
CA ASN A 206 -11.91 4.49 -20.03
C ASN A 206 -10.97 3.55 -19.25
N ALA A 207 -10.92 2.27 -19.63
CA ALA A 207 -10.08 1.26 -18.98
C ALA A 207 -8.60 1.59 -19.15
N ARG A 208 -8.17 1.94 -20.37
CA ARG A 208 -6.80 2.37 -20.66
C ARG A 208 -6.38 3.55 -19.80
N ARG A 209 -7.16 4.63 -19.81
CA ARG A 209 -6.83 5.84 -19.05
C ARG A 209 -6.72 5.53 -17.55
N LEU A 210 -7.62 4.71 -17.02
CA LEU A 210 -7.56 4.28 -15.62
C LEU A 210 -6.28 3.50 -15.32
N MET A 211 -5.93 2.52 -16.16
CA MET A 211 -4.68 1.75 -16.02
C MET A 211 -3.45 2.64 -16.13
N ASP A 212 -3.38 3.52 -17.13
CA ASP A 212 -2.28 4.46 -17.32
C ASP A 212 -2.08 5.35 -16.09
N ARG A 213 -3.16 5.91 -15.54
CA ARG A 213 -3.11 6.71 -14.31
C ARG A 213 -2.59 5.89 -13.13
N VAL A 214 -3.20 4.74 -12.85
CA VAL A 214 -2.87 3.91 -11.68
C VAL A 214 -1.44 3.38 -11.74
N PHE A 215 -0.98 2.92 -12.90
CA PHE A 215 0.38 2.42 -13.06
C PHE A 215 1.42 3.55 -12.99
N LYS A 216 1.12 4.75 -13.51
CA LYS A 216 2.01 5.92 -13.36
C LYS A 216 2.10 6.42 -11.92
N GLU A 217 0.96 6.60 -11.25
CA GLU A 217 0.91 7.04 -9.85
C GLU A 217 1.63 6.06 -8.92
N SER A 218 1.49 4.76 -9.19
CA SER A 218 2.14 3.69 -8.41
C SER A 218 3.56 3.36 -8.90
N ARG A 219 4.08 4.07 -9.91
CA ARG A 219 5.41 3.87 -10.53
C ARG A 219 5.71 2.42 -10.95
N TYR A 220 4.70 1.73 -11.49
CA TYR A 220 4.88 0.35 -11.94
C TYR A 220 5.75 0.28 -13.20
N THR A 221 6.76 -0.59 -13.18
CA THR A 221 7.54 -0.92 -14.37
C THR A 221 6.78 -1.89 -15.27
N ARG A 222 7.20 -2.00 -16.54
CA ARG A 222 6.61 -2.96 -17.49
C ARG A 222 6.62 -4.39 -16.94
N GLU A 223 7.73 -4.81 -16.33
CA GLU A 223 7.87 -6.14 -15.74
C GLU A 223 6.91 -6.35 -14.56
N GLN A 224 6.77 -5.34 -13.70
CA GLN A 224 5.82 -5.42 -12.59
C GLN A 224 4.38 -5.54 -13.11
N ILE A 225 4.01 -4.82 -14.18
CA ILE A 225 2.69 -4.90 -14.83
C ILE A 225 2.42 -6.33 -15.35
N LEU A 226 3.42 -6.94 -16.00
CA LEU A 226 3.32 -8.33 -16.47
C LEU A 226 3.00 -9.30 -15.33
N LEU A 227 3.54 -9.05 -14.14
CA LEU A 227 3.39 -9.92 -12.96
C LEU A 227 2.11 -9.69 -12.16
N ILE A 228 1.32 -8.64 -12.45
CA ILE A 228 0.06 -8.35 -11.73
C ILE A 228 -0.94 -9.48 -11.97
N ASN A 229 -1.42 -10.13 -10.92
CA ASN A 229 -2.52 -11.10 -10.97
C ASN A 229 -3.85 -10.45 -10.56
N THR A 230 -4.93 -11.23 -10.53
CA THR A 230 -6.27 -10.74 -10.15
C THR A 230 -6.28 -10.06 -8.77
N THR A 231 -5.50 -10.56 -7.80
CA THR A 231 -5.41 -9.93 -6.48
C THR A 231 -4.63 -8.62 -6.52
N GLY A 232 -3.60 -8.51 -7.37
CA GLY A 232 -2.91 -7.27 -7.67
C GLY A 232 -3.83 -6.21 -8.28
N PHE A 233 -4.62 -6.57 -9.30
CA PHE A 233 -5.65 -5.67 -9.85
C PHE A 233 -6.66 -5.22 -8.79
N ARG A 234 -7.00 -6.09 -7.83
CA ARG A 234 -7.86 -5.72 -6.68
C ARG A 234 -7.21 -4.73 -5.75
N LYS A 235 -5.96 -4.95 -5.35
CA LYS A 235 -5.20 -4.02 -4.51
C LYS A 235 -5.06 -2.64 -5.15
N LEU A 236 -4.98 -2.58 -6.48
CA LEU A 236 -4.92 -1.35 -7.27
C LEU A 236 -6.30 -0.70 -7.52
N GLY A 237 -7.39 -1.24 -6.98
CA GLY A 237 -8.74 -0.69 -7.19
C GLY A 237 -9.29 -0.88 -8.61
N LEU A 238 -8.69 -1.76 -9.41
CA LEU A 238 -9.04 -2.02 -10.81
C LEU A 238 -10.05 -3.18 -10.98
N THR A 239 -10.60 -3.74 -9.90
CA THR A 239 -11.49 -4.91 -9.96
C THR A 239 -12.73 -4.71 -10.80
N SER A 240 -13.41 -3.56 -10.67
CA SER A 240 -14.64 -3.30 -11.43
C SER A 240 -14.37 -3.23 -12.93
N MET A 241 -13.25 -2.58 -13.32
CA MET A 241 -12.81 -2.51 -14.71
C MET A 241 -12.53 -3.90 -15.24
N LEU A 242 -11.74 -4.68 -14.49
CA LEU A 242 -11.34 -6.03 -14.87
C LEU A 242 -12.56 -6.92 -15.12
N ARG A 243 -13.54 -6.90 -14.20
CA ARG A 243 -14.74 -7.73 -14.30
C ARG A 243 -15.68 -7.32 -15.44
N THR A 244 -15.82 -6.01 -15.69
CA THR A 244 -16.81 -5.52 -16.67
C THR A 244 -16.27 -5.38 -18.08
N VAL A 245 -15.00 -5.02 -18.25
CA VAL A 245 -14.40 -4.75 -19.58
C VAL A 245 -13.61 -5.94 -20.12
N PHE A 246 -13.05 -6.78 -19.23
CA PHE A 246 -12.13 -7.85 -19.61
C PHE A 246 -12.54 -9.23 -19.05
N ASP A 247 -13.83 -9.41 -18.74
CA ASP A 247 -14.41 -10.65 -18.21
C ASP A 247 -13.69 -11.23 -16.99
N GLY A 248 -13.05 -10.38 -16.18
CA GLY A 248 -12.29 -10.80 -15.02
C GLY A 248 -10.88 -11.34 -15.31
N SER A 249 -10.41 -11.34 -16.57
CA SER A 249 -9.09 -11.87 -16.95
C SER A 249 -7.99 -10.79 -16.91
N PRO A 250 -6.98 -10.94 -16.03
CA PRO A 250 -5.78 -10.08 -16.03
C PRO A 250 -5.01 -10.13 -17.34
N GLU A 251 -4.98 -11.27 -18.02
CA GLU A 251 -4.26 -11.46 -19.28
C GLU A 251 -4.86 -10.60 -20.38
N LYS A 252 -6.19 -10.61 -20.53
CA LYS A 252 -6.90 -9.74 -21.50
C LYS A 252 -6.65 -8.26 -21.22
N ALA A 253 -6.69 -7.85 -19.94
CA ALA A 253 -6.43 -6.47 -19.54
C ALA A 253 -4.99 -6.04 -19.88
N LYS A 254 -4.00 -6.91 -19.61
CA LYS A 254 -2.59 -6.65 -19.95
C LYS A 254 -2.35 -6.64 -21.45
N GLU A 255 -2.96 -7.57 -22.19
CA GLU A 255 -2.87 -7.63 -23.65
C GLU A 255 -3.32 -6.29 -24.25
N PHE A 256 -4.52 -5.85 -23.86
CA PHE A 256 -5.06 -4.58 -24.30
C PHE A 256 -4.18 -3.38 -23.89
N TYR A 257 -3.66 -3.40 -22.66
CA TYR A 257 -2.81 -2.32 -22.16
C TYR A 257 -1.49 -2.20 -22.95
N LEU A 258 -0.84 -3.33 -23.23
CA LEU A 258 0.51 -3.38 -23.79
C LEU A 258 0.52 -3.37 -25.33
N TYR A 259 -0.42 -4.09 -25.95
CA TYR A 259 -0.45 -4.33 -27.40
C TYR A 259 -1.57 -3.58 -28.12
N ARG A 260 -2.50 -2.97 -27.40
CA ARG A 260 -3.67 -2.27 -27.97
C ARG A 260 -4.57 -3.17 -28.81
N THR A 261 -4.55 -4.47 -28.56
CA THR A 261 -5.43 -5.45 -29.20
C THR A 261 -6.45 -6.01 -28.23
N GLN A 262 -7.54 -6.56 -28.76
CA GLN A 262 -8.53 -7.31 -28.00
C GLN A 262 -8.56 -8.75 -28.49
N TYR A 263 -8.28 -9.71 -27.61
CA TYR A 263 -8.42 -11.14 -27.87
C TYR A 263 -7.55 -11.65 -29.02
N ASN A 264 -6.43 -10.98 -29.31
CA ASN A 264 -5.53 -11.44 -30.35
C ASN A 264 -4.71 -12.63 -29.83
N LYS A 265 -4.95 -13.80 -30.42
CA LYS A 265 -4.30 -15.06 -30.00
C LYS A 265 -2.77 -14.99 -30.01
N ALA A 266 -2.18 -14.34 -31.02
CA ALA A 266 -0.73 -14.21 -31.14
C ALA A 266 -0.16 -13.32 -30.02
N ASN A 267 -0.80 -12.19 -29.74
CA ASN A 267 -0.37 -11.29 -28.65
C ASN A 267 -0.58 -11.92 -27.27
N LEU A 268 -1.64 -12.71 -27.08
CA LEU A 268 -1.85 -13.46 -25.84
C LEU A 268 -0.77 -14.54 -25.63
N LEU A 269 -0.36 -15.25 -26.68
CA LEU A 269 0.75 -16.21 -26.61
C LEU A 269 2.06 -15.49 -26.28
N LYS A 270 2.36 -14.41 -26.98
CA LYS A 270 3.55 -13.57 -26.70
C LYS A 270 3.54 -13.05 -25.26
N LEU A 271 2.40 -12.55 -24.78
CA LEU A 271 2.23 -12.09 -23.42
C LEU A 271 2.48 -13.20 -22.39
N LYS A 272 2.01 -14.43 -22.64
CA LYS A 272 2.25 -15.56 -21.74
C LYS A 272 3.74 -15.87 -21.62
N GLU A 273 4.47 -15.85 -22.72
CA GLU A 273 5.92 -16.03 -22.71
C GLU A 273 6.63 -14.88 -21.98
N GLU A 274 6.24 -13.62 -22.23
CA GLU A 274 6.77 -12.47 -21.50
C GLU A 274 6.52 -12.57 -19.98
N ILE A 275 5.33 -13.02 -19.56
CA ILE A 275 5.00 -13.23 -18.16
C ILE A 275 5.86 -14.35 -17.56
N LYS A 276 6.07 -15.44 -18.31
CA LYS A 276 6.93 -16.56 -17.88
C LYS A 276 8.36 -16.09 -17.68
N THR A 277 8.93 -15.36 -18.63
CA THR A 277 10.26 -14.76 -18.54
C THR A 277 10.37 -13.79 -17.38
N ALA A 278 9.39 -12.89 -17.20
CA ALA A 278 9.36 -11.96 -16.07
C ALA A 278 9.31 -12.67 -14.71
N ARG A 279 8.57 -13.79 -14.59
CA ARG A 279 8.53 -14.61 -13.37
C ARG A 279 9.87 -15.25 -13.09
N ILE A 280 10.54 -15.77 -14.12
CA ILE A 280 11.87 -16.37 -14.00
C ILE A 280 12.88 -15.29 -13.55
N ASN A 281 12.85 -14.11 -14.16
CA ASN A 281 13.72 -12.99 -13.80
C ASN A 281 13.51 -12.53 -12.35
N GLN A 282 12.25 -12.38 -11.91
CA GLN A 282 11.93 -12.03 -10.53
C GLN A 282 12.43 -13.11 -9.55
N GLN A 283 12.23 -14.39 -9.88
CA GLN A 283 12.76 -15.49 -9.06
C GLN A 283 14.29 -15.49 -9.03
N ASN A 284 14.94 -15.24 -10.15
CA ASN A 284 16.40 -15.14 -10.27
C ASN A 284 16.94 -14.00 -9.39
N GLN A 285 16.28 -12.83 -9.37
CA GLN A 285 16.64 -11.74 -8.47
C GLN A 285 16.50 -12.14 -7.00
N VAL A 286 15.41 -12.83 -6.61
CA VAL A 286 15.23 -13.30 -5.23
C VAL A 286 16.29 -14.33 -4.84
N ILE A 287 16.65 -15.24 -5.75
CA ILE A 287 17.73 -16.20 -5.54
C ILE A 287 19.06 -15.45 -5.35
N LEU A 288 19.39 -14.54 -6.25
CA LEU A 288 20.61 -13.73 -6.19
C LEU A 288 20.73 -12.97 -4.87
N GLU A 289 19.67 -12.29 -4.43
CA GLU A 289 19.66 -11.54 -3.16
C GLU A 289 19.81 -12.46 -1.94
N LYS A 290 19.23 -13.67 -1.98
CA LYS A 290 19.45 -14.68 -0.93
C LYS A 290 20.88 -15.20 -0.91
N LEU A 291 21.46 -15.46 -2.09
CA LEU A 291 22.84 -15.94 -2.22
C LEU A 291 23.85 -14.88 -1.76
N LYS A 292 23.65 -13.60 -2.13
CA LYS A 292 24.50 -12.48 -1.67
C LYS A 292 24.58 -12.38 -0.14
N LYS A 293 23.50 -12.68 0.58
CA LYS A 293 23.48 -12.63 2.06
C LYS A 293 24.38 -13.67 2.72
N VAL A 294 24.56 -14.82 2.09
CA VAL A 294 25.34 -15.94 2.61
C VAL A 294 26.73 -16.06 1.96
N ALA A 295 26.97 -15.28 0.91
CA ALA A 295 28.24 -15.27 0.19
C ALA A 295 29.33 -14.52 0.97
N LYS A 296 30.53 -15.10 0.96
CA LYS A 296 31.78 -14.45 1.38
C LYS A 296 32.63 -14.22 0.14
N GLY A 297 32.51 -13.03 -0.45
CA GLY A 297 33.09 -12.73 -1.77
C GLY A 297 32.43 -13.58 -2.86
N LYS A 298 33.24 -14.32 -3.64
CA LYS A 298 32.75 -15.21 -4.71
C LYS A 298 32.25 -16.57 -4.20
N TYR A 299 32.52 -16.91 -2.94
CA TYR A 299 32.31 -18.25 -2.41
C TYR A 299 31.13 -18.32 -1.43
N ILE A 300 30.38 -19.42 -1.50
CA ILE A 300 29.34 -19.76 -0.54
C ILE A 300 29.78 -21.03 0.18
N TYR A 301 30.09 -20.88 1.47
CA TYR A 301 30.56 -21.98 2.32
C TYR A 301 29.41 -22.48 3.20
N ASN A 302 29.28 -23.81 3.32
CA ASN A 302 28.38 -24.45 4.27
C ASN A 302 26.96 -23.85 4.27
N LEU A 303 26.30 -23.79 3.11
CA LEU A 303 24.96 -23.23 2.96
C LEU A 303 23.94 -23.88 3.93
N HIS A 304 24.16 -25.14 4.30
CA HIS A 304 23.42 -25.87 5.33
C HIS A 304 23.36 -25.17 6.71
N SER A 305 24.30 -24.26 7.01
CA SER A 305 24.26 -23.47 8.25
C SER A 305 23.12 -22.43 8.25
N ASP A 306 22.68 -21.97 7.08
CA ASP A 306 21.47 -21.17 6.89
C ASP A 306 20.36 -22.06 6.31
N GLN A 307 19.64 -22.74 7.21
CA GLN A 307 18.60 -23.71 6.85
C GLN A 307 17.48 -23.11 5.99
N GLY A 308 17.17 -21.82 6.19
CA GLY A 308 16.14 -21.11 5.45
C GLY A 308 16.54 -20.83 4.00
N VAL A 309 17.77 -20.35 3.78
CA VAL A 309 18.31 -20.14 2.43
C VAL A 309 18.55 -21.47 1.74
N TYR A 310 19.18 -22.44 2.41
CA TYR A 310 19.43 -23.77 1.85
C TYR A 310 18.15 -24.45 1.37
N SER A 311 17.11 -24.50 2.21
CA SER A 311 15.84 -25.16 1.84
C SER A 311 15.16 -24.48 0.65
N TYR A 312 15.23 -23.15 0.59
CA TYR A 312 14.70 -22.38 -0.55
C TYR A 312 15.45 -22.67 -1.84
N ILE A 313 16.79 -22.62 -1.82
CA ILE A 313 17.65 -22.89 -2.98
C ILE A 313 17.50 -24.34 -3.43
N LYS A 314 17.50 -25.30 -2.50
CA LYS A 314 17.28 -26.73 -2.81
C LYS A 314 15.96 -26.96 -3.55
N ARG A 315 14.87 -26.35 -3.09
CA ARG A 315 13.58 -26.42 -3.77
C ARG A 315 13.63 -25.81 -5.18
N LYS A 316 14.27 -24.65 -5.33
CA LYS A 316 14.41 -23.99 -6.64
C LYS A 316 15.33 -24.72 -7.61
N ALA A 317 16.34 -25.43 -7.11
CA ALA A 317 17.20 -26.29 -7.90
C ALA A 317 16.40 -27.49 -8.41
N ALA A 318 15.64 -28.15 -7.53
CA ALA A 318 14.75 -29.26 -7.90
C ALA A 318 13.69 -28.86 -8.94
N GLU A 319 13.05 -27.69 -8.80
CA GLU A 319 12.11 -27.17 -9.80
C GLU A 319 12.72 -26.97 -11.20
N ARG A 320 14.05 -26.84 -11.29
CA ARG A 320 14.80 -26.62 -12.53
C ARG A 320 15.57 -27.86 -13.00
N ASN A 321 15.42 -29.00 -12.31
CA ASN A 321 16.24 -30.21 -12.54
C ASN A 321 17.74 -29.94 -12.47
N LEU A 322 18.16 -29.05 -11.55
CA LEU A 322 19.56 -28.73 -11.29
C LEU A 322 19.96 -29.20 -9.89
N THR A 323 21.25 -29.46 -9.70
CA THR A 323 21.84 -29.60 -8.37
C THR A 323 21.95 -28.23 -7.70
N VAL A 324 22.13 -28.22 -6.37
CA VAL A 324 22.35 -26.98 -5.62
C VAL A 324 23.61 -26.25 -6.08
N SER A 325 24.68 -26.99 -6.44
CA SER A 325 25.91 -26.38 -6.95
C SER A 325 25.70 -25.70 -8.29
N GLU A 326 25.11 -26.42 -9.26
CA GLU A 326 24.85 -25.90 -10.61
C GLU A 326 23.96 -24.66 -10.58
N LEU A 327 22.93 -24.65 -9.71
CA LEU A 327 22.08 -23.47 -9.56
C LEU A 327 22.87 -22.28 -9.00
N ILE A 328 23.75 -22.49 -8.02
CA ILE A 328 24.55 -21.41 -7.43
C ILE A 328 25.56 -20.86 -8.45
N GLU A 329 26.16 -21.73 -9.26
CA GLU A 329 27.11 -21.38 -10.33
C GLU A 329 26.47 -20.53 -11.42
N GLN A 330 25.19 -20.75 -11.76
CA GLN A 330 24.45 -19.89 -12.70
C GLN A 330 24.38 -18.42 -12.26
N PHE A 331 24.52 -18.13 -10.96
CA PHE A 331 24.55 -16.77 -10.42
C PHE A 331 25.97 -16.24 -10.18
N GLY A 332 27.00 -16.95 -10.65
CA GLY A 332 28.40 -16.53 -10.57
C GLY A 332 29.11 -16.82 -9.24
N PHE A 333 28.47 -17.58 -8.34
CA PHE A 333 29.04 -18.00 -7.07
C PHE A 333 29.63 -19.41 -7.15
N CYS A 334 30.65 -19.68 -6.35
CA CYS A 334 31.22 -21.02 -6.20
C CYS A 334 30.74 -21.65 -4.89
N TYR A 335 29.99 -22.76 -4.99
CA TYR A 335 29.54 -23.50 -3.81
C TYR A 335 30.63 -24.44 -3.31
N LYS A 336 31.03 -24.31 -2.03
CA LYS A 336 32.03 -25.18 -1.41
C LYS A 336 31.38 -26.04 -0.33
N ASN A 337 31.09 -27.29 -0.68
CA ASN A 337 30.52 -28.29 0.22
C ASN A 337 31.65 -29.00 1.00
N ALA A 338 31.64 -28.89 2.33
CA ALA A 338 32.65 -29.52 3.18
C ALA A 338 32.69 -31.05 3.06
N ARG A 339 31.58 -31.72 2.71
CA ARG A 339 31.55 -33.18 2.55
C ARG A 339 32.26 -33.63 1.27
N GLU A 340 32.03 -32.96 0.15
CA GLU A 340 32.65 -33.30 -1.13
C GLU A 340 34.13 -32.90 -1.19
N GLU A 341 34.50 -31.79 -0.55
CA GLU A 341 35.92 -31.40 -0.45
C GLU A 341 36.71 -32.33 0.47
N SER A 342 36.11 -32.86 1.54
CA SER A 342 36.81 -33.77 2.47
C SER A 342 37.31 -35.05 1.79
N THR A 343 36.65 -35.50 0.72
CA THR A 343 37.02 -36.71 -0.01
C THR A 343 38.18 -36.49 -1.00
N ARG A 344 38.47 -35.25 -1.37
CA ARG A 344 39.50 -34.91 -2.39
C ARG A 344 40.84 -34.48 -1.79
N LEU A 345 40.89 -34.18 -0.50
CA LEU A 345 42.10 -33.69 0.17
C LEU A 345 42.91 -34.85 0.74
N ASP A 346 44.21 -34.88 0.43
CA ASP A 346 45.14 -35.84 1.01
C ASP A 346 45.42 -35.51 2.49
N PRO A 347 45.11 -36.41 3.44
CA PRO A 347 45.43 -36.23 4.86
C PRO A 347 46.92 -35.91 5.10
N MET A 348 47.83 -36.46 4.29
CA MET A 348 49.27 -36.26 4.45
C MET A 348 49.70 -34.83 4.07
N GLN A 349 49.06 -34.23 3.06
CA GLN A 349 49.28 -32.82 2.72
C GLN A 349 48.85 -31.88 3.84
N ILE A 350 47.67 -32.13 4.44
CA ILE A 350 47.19 -31.36 5.59
C ILE A 350 48.15 -31.52 6.78
N TRP A 351 48.66 -32.73 7.02
CA TRP A 351 49.65 -33.00 8.06
C TRP A 351 50.97 -32.26 7.86
N ASN A 352 51.49 -32.22 6.63
CA ASN A 352 52.71 -31.50 6.30
C ASN A 352 52.56 -29.98 6.49
N LEU A 353 51.41 -29.41 6.15
CA LEU A 353 51.11 -28.00 6.40
C LEU A 353 50.89 -27.70 7.90
N ARG A 354 50.33 -28.66 8.65
CA ARG A 354 50.23 -28.60 10.12
C ARG A 354 51.60 -28.62 10.80
N LYS A 355 52.56 -29.42 10.33
CA LYS A 355 53.96 -29.42 10.82
C LYS A 355 54.61 -28.04 10.68
N LYS A 356 54.22 -27.27 9.67
CA LYS A 356 54.66 -25.88 9.44
C LYS A 356 53.95 -24.84 10.32
N ARG A 357 53.16 -25.27 11.32
CA ARG A 357 52.42 -24.41 12.27
C ARG A 357 51.36 -23.48 11.64
N LEU A 358 50.83 -23.85 10.48
CA LEU A 358 49.77 -23.08 9.84
C LEU A 358 48.40 -23.34 10.50
N THR A 359 47.58 -22.29 10.61
CA THR A 359 46.21 -22.38 11.13
C THR A 359 45.26 -23.05 10.13
N TYR A 360 44.09 -23.53 10.58
CA TYR A 360 43.10 -24.10 9.67
C TYR A 360 42.62 -23.13 8.59
N VAL A 361 42.64 -21.82 8.88
CA VAL A 361 42.29 -20.78 7.90
C VAL A 361 43.36 -20.68 6.81
N GLN A 362 44.63 -20.60 7.20
CA GLN A 362 45.76 -20.54 6.26
C GLN A 362 45.92 -21.82 5.44
N ILE A 363 45.71 -23.00 6.06
CA ILE A 363 45.74 -24.28 5.36
C ILE A 363 44.60 -24.34 4.33
N ALA A 364 43.41 -23.85 4.70
CA ALA A 364 42.28 -23.78 3.78
C ALA A 364 42.54 -22.84 2.61
N GLU A 365 43.20 -21.70 2.82
CA GLU A 365 43.62 -20.80 1.74
C GLU A 365 44.63 -21.45 0.79
N ILE A 366 45.66 -22.11 1.31
CA ILE A 366 46.70 -22.79 0.51
C ILE A 366 46.13 -23.94 -0.30
N LEU A 367 45.22 -24.72 0.28
CA LEU A 367 44.60 -25.89 -0.35
C LEU A 367 43.32 -25.56 -1.13
N GLY A 368 42.92 -24.28 -1.21
CA GLY A 368 41.69 -23.86 -1.89
C GLY A 368 40.41 -24.48 -1.33
N SER A 369 40.40 -24.79 -0.02
CA SER A 369 39.32 -25.47 0.70
C SER A 369 38.69 -24.58 1.80
N ASN A 370 37.79 -25.15 2.60
CA ASN A 370 37.12 -24.50 3.72
C ASN A 370 37.81 -24.87 5.06
N PRO A 371 38.04 -23.91 5.98
CA PRO A 371 38.61 -24.19 7.31
C PRO A 371 37.86 -25.27 8.09
N THR A 372 36.56 -25.39 7.87
CA THR A 372 35.70 -26.44 8.46
C THR A 372 36.05 -27.83 7.93
N THR A 373 36.34 -27.94 6.62
CA THR A 373 36.78 -29.19 5.98
C THR A 373 38.14 -29.61 6.52
N ILE A 374 39.08 -28.67 6.63
CA ILE A 374 40.41 -28.92 7.21
C ILE A 374 40.29 -29.39 8.67
N SER A 375 39.44 -28.73 9.46
CA SER A 375 39.17 -29.13 10.84
C SER A 375 38.57 -30.54 10.93
N LEU A 376 37.63 -30.89 10.06
CA LEU A 376 37.00 -32.21 10.03
C LEU A 376 38.00 -33.31 9.60
N MET A 377 38.85 -33.02 8.61
CA MET A 377 39.92 -33.92 8.16
C MET A 377 40.96 -34.14 9.25
N CYS A 378 41.35 -33.08 9.96
CA CYS A 378 42.25 -33.19 11.11
C CYS A 378 41.63 -34.05 12.22
N LYS A 379 40.34 -33.85 12.53
CA LYS A 379 39.63 -34.67 13.53
C LYS A 379 39.55 -36.14 13.15
N ARG A 380 39.35 -36.46 11.86
CA ARG A 380 39.17 -37.83 11.38
C ARG A 380 40.48 -38.61 11.21
N HIS A 381 41.53 -37.99 10.68
CA HIS A 381 42.72 -38.71 10.23
C HIS A 381 43.98 -38.39 11.03
N VAL A 382 44.02 -37.24 11.71
CA VAL A 382 45.24 -36.74 12.36
C VAL A 382 45.11 -36.76 13.89
N GLY A 383 43.89 -36.59 14.40
CA GLY A 383 43.61 -36.49 15.83
C GLY A 383 44.16 -35.20 16.44
N GLY A 384 43.47 -34.69 17.48
CA GLY A 384 44.00 -33.63 18.33
C GLY A 384 43.30 -32.27 18.24
N ASP A 385 43.37 -31.59 19.39
CA ASP A 385 42.93 -30.22 19.62
C ASP A 385 43.65 -29.26 18.64
N PRO A 386 42.95 -28.27 18.03
CA PRO A 386 43.54 -27.29 17.13
C PRO A 386 44.87 -26.67 17.60
N LEU A 387 45.09 -26.59 18.91
CA LEU A 387 46.24 -25.95 19.55
C LEU A 387 47.48 -26.82 19.76
N ILE A 388 47.44 -28.16 19.57
CA ILE A 388 48.60 -29.03 19.80
C ILE A 388 48.87 -29.91 18.57
N PRO A 389 49.91 -29.63 17.77
CA PRO A 389 50.33 -30.48 16.66
C PRO A 389 51.35 -31.51 17.13
N ARG A 390 50.95 -32.63 17.75
CA ARG A 390 51.89 -33.71 18.14
C ARG A 390 51.24 -35.12 18.05
N PRO A 391 52.03 -36.20 17.86
CA PRO A 391 51.49 -37.55 17.71
C PRO A 391 50.75 -38.00 18.95
N VAL A 392 49.46 -38.35 18.80
CA VAL A 392 48.57 -38.77 19.90
C VAL A 392 49.08 -40.05 20.57
N GLU A 393 49.76 -40.93 19.83
CA GLU A 393 50.27 -42.22 20.31
C GLU A 393 51.28 -42.11 21.48
N ASN A 394 51.98 -40.97 21.58
CA ASN A 394 53.04 -40.76 22.56
C ASN A 394 52.55 -40.14 23.88
N TYR A 395 51.27 -39.77 23.96
CA TYR A 395 50.68 -39.07 25.10
C TYR A 395 49.42 -39.79 25.59
N ILE A 396 49.15 -39.70 26.88
CA ILE A 396 48.00 -40.31 27.54
C ILE A 396 47.32 -39.27 28.42
N THR A 397 45.99 -39.28 28.47
CA THR A 397 45.25 -38.36 29.34
C THR A 397 45.26 -38.83 30.78
N ILE A 398 45.04 -37.91 31.72
CA ILE A 398 44.92 -38.30 33.13
C ILE A 398 43.76 -39.27 33.36
N GLN A 399 42.62 -39.08 32.67
CA GLN A 399 41.48 -39.98 32.81
C GLN A 399 41.84 -41.41 32.37
N GLU A 400 42.47 -41.56 31.21
CA GLU A 400 42.93 -42.88 30.73
C GLU A 400 43.95 -43.51 31.69
N LEU A 401 44.81 -42.73 32.34
CA LEU A 401 45.73 -43.23 33.36
C LEU A 401 45.02 -43.70 34.62
N MET A 402 44.02 -42.95 35.09
CA MET A 402 43.20 -43.35 36.23
C MET A 402 42.47 -44.66 35.97
N ASP A 403 41.88 -44.78 34.78
CA ASP A 403 41.11 -45.95 34.37
C ASP A 403 42.01 -47.18 34.14
N SER A 404 43.17 -46.99 33.48
CA SER A 404 44.07 -48.09 33.13
C SER A 404 44.90 -48.60 34.32
N PHE A 405 45.29 -47.72 35.24
CA PHE A 405 46.20 -48.06 36.33
C PHE A 405 45.54 -48.02 37.71
N HIS A 406 44.25 -47.65 37.80
CA HIS A 406 43.51 -47.52 39.06
C HIS A 406 44.24 -46.66 40.11
N VAL A 407 44.78 -45.53 39.65
CA VAL A 407 45.46 -44.53 40.49
C VAL A 407 44.64 -43.25 40.45
N ASP A 408 44.44 -42.60 41.59
CA ASP A 408 43.66 -41.38 41.65
C ASP A 408 44.41 -40.18 41.05
N HIS A 409 43.65 -39.18 40.60
CA HIS A 409 44.19 -37.95 40.01
C HIS A 409 45.25 -37.27 40.90
N LYS A 410 45.05 -37.25 42.22
CA LYS A 410 45.95 -36.57 43.16
C LYS A 410 47.33 -37.23 43.18
N THR A 411 47.38 -38.56 43.15
CA THR A 411 48.63 -39.33 43.10
C THR A 411 49.34 -39.15 41.77
N ILE A 412 48.62 -39.19 40.64
CA ILE A 412 49.20 -38.90 39.31
C ILE A 412 49.84 -37.51 39.31
N MET A 413 49.15 -36.50 39.85
CA MET A 413 49.67 -35.14 39.93
C MET A 413 50.79 -34.93 40.96
N LYS A 414 50.92 -35.83 41.94
CA LYS A 414 52.06 -35.88 42.86
C LYS A 414 53.29 -36.40 42.11
N LEU A 415 53.17 -37.52 41.39
CA LEU A 415 54.25 -38.10 40.58
C LEU A 415 54.75 -37.14 39.50
N VAL A 416 53.85 -36.45 38.81
CA VAL A 416 54.22 -35.43 37.81
C VAL A 416 55.06 -34.32 38.43
N ARG A 417 54.73 -33.88 39.66
CA ARG A 417 55.49 -32.84 40.37
C ARG A 417 56.82 -33.34 40.92
N GLU A 418 56.84 -34.50 41.55
CA GLU A 418 58.04 -35.07 42.18
C GLU A 418 59.12 -35.44 41.14
N LYS A 419 58.69 -35.94 39.97
CA LYS A 419 59.61 -36.34 38.90
C LYS A 419 59.75 -35.31 37.78
N ASN A 420 59.16 -34.13 37.93
CA ASN A 420 59.19 -33.03 36.96
C ASN A 420 58.84 -33.47 35.52
N LEU A 421 57.75 -34.24 35.38
CA LEU A 421 57.38 -34.89 34.12
C LEU A 421 56.73 -33.90 33.14
N GLU A 422 56.87 -34.15 31.83
CA GLU A 422 56.30 -33.30 30.80
C GLU A 422 54.76 -33.29 30.89
N ASN A 423 54.20 -32.09 31.08
CA ASN A 423 52.78 -31.89 31.37
C ASN A 423 52.17 -30.79 30.50
N HIS A 424 51.26 -31.17 29.61
CA HIS A 424 50.55 -30.24 28.73
C HIS A 424 49.08 -30.11 29.13
N MET A 425 48.59 -28.88 29.21
CA MET A 425 47.20 -28.60 29.54
C MET A 425 46.46 -27.94 28.38
N THR A 426 45.25 -28.43 28.11
CA THR A 426 44.25 -27.71 27.30
C THR A 426 43.08 -27.29 28.20
N ILE A 427 42.11 -26.57 27.61
CA ILE A 427 40.88 -26.13 28.32
C ILE A 427 40.07 -27.32 28.87
N ARG A 428 40.19 -28.51 28.25
CA ARG A 428 39.38 -29.68 28.60
C ARG A 428 40.17 -30.83 29.21
N ASN A 429 41.42 -31.04 28.78
CA ASN A 429 42.18 -32.23 29.13
C ASN A 429 43.61 -31.87 29.54
N ARG A 430 44.23 -32.74 30.36
CA ARG A 430 45.66 -32.71 30.67
C ARG A 430 46.32 -33.96 30.08
N TYR A 431 47.39 -33.75 29.31
CA TYR A 431 48.13 -34.78 28.58
C TYR A 431 49.51 -34.95 29.18
N LEU A 432 49.87 -36.21 29.44
CA LEU A 432 51.18 -36.61 29.98
C LEU A 432 51.88 -37.51 28.99
N LYS A 433 53.20 -37.40 28.89
CA LYS A 433 53.98 -38.20 27.96
C LYS A 433 54.06 -39.65 28.44
N ARG A 434 53.60 -40.59 27.61
CA ARG A 434 53.39 -42.00 27.98
C ARG A 434 54.68 -42.66 28.45
N SER A 435 55.80 -42.36 27.78
CA SER A 435 57.13 -42.90 28.11
C SER A 435 57.65 -42.46 29.48
N GLU A 436 57.12 -41.38 30.04
CA GLU A 436 57.58 -40.80 31.31
C GLU A 436 56.64 -41.16 32.47
N ILE A 437 55.32 -41.03 32.26
CA ILE A 437 54.33 -41.22 33.33
C ILE A 437 54.03 -42.69 33.62
N VAL A 438 54.01 -43.57 32.61
CA VAL A 438 53.66 -44.98 32.81
C VAL A 438 54.71 -45.70 33.68
N PRO A 439 56.02 -45.58 33.43
CA PRO A 439 57.03 -46.15 34.32
C PRO A 439 56.96 -45.60 35.74
N ALA A 440 56.72 -44.29 35.89
CA ALA A 440 56.59 -43.65 37.20
C ALA A 440 55.41 -44.17 38.02
N ILE A 441 54.29 -44.46 37.36
CA ILE A 441 53.11 -45.08 38.01
C ILE A 441 53.40 -46.53 38.41
N LEU A 442 54.02 -47.32 37.53
CA LEU A 442 54.37 -48.71 37.84
C LEU A 442 55.35 -48.80 39.04
N GLU A 443 56.35 -47.93 39.08
CA GLU A 443 57.28 -47.83 40.21
C GLU A 443 56.56 -47.44 41.51
N TYR A 444 55.62 -46.50 41.45
CA TYR A 444 54.80 -46.12 42.60
C TYR A 444 53.94 -47.29 43.11
N LYS A 445 53.31 -48.07 42.21
CA LYS A 445 52.51 -49.24 42.60
C LYS A 445 53.35 -50.33 43.26
N ASN A 446 54.61 -50.48 42.85
CA ASN A 446 55.53 -51.47 43.41
C ASN A 446 56.12 -51.08 44.77
N ASN A 447 56.36 -49.77 45.01
CA ASN A 447 57.08 -49.31 46.19
C ASN A 447 56.18 -48.71 47.29
N SER A 448 54.91 -48.40 46.99
CA SER A 448 54.00 -47.79 47.96
C SER A 448 53.30 -48.84 48.83
N PHE A 449 53.74 -48.96 50.09
CA PHE A 449 53.13 -49.82 51.11
C PHE A 449 51.64 -49.51 51.32
N GLN A 450 51.26 -48.22 51.21
CA GLN A 450 49.86 -47.78 51.31
C GLN A 450 49.01 -48.24 50.13
N HIS A 451 49.57 -48.27 48.91
CA HIS A 451 48.83 -48.71 47.73
C HIS A 451 48.67 -50.24 47.70
N GLN A 452 49.70 -50.98 48.12
CA GLN A 452 49.62 -52.44 48.29
C GLN A 452 48.62 -52.85 49.37
N ALA A 453 48.59 -52.14 50.51
CA ALA A 453 47.59 -52.37 51.56
C ALA A 453 46.15 -52.08 51.08
N LEU A 454 45.97 -51.11 50.19
CA LEU A 454 44.67 -50.77 49.60
C LEU A 454 44.21 -51.85 48.62
N LEU A 455 45.09 -52.37 47.76
CA LEU A 455 44.79 -53.49 46.88
C LEU A 455 44.46 -54.78 47.65
N ASN A 456 45.19 -55.08 48.73
CA ASN A 456 44.91 -56.26 49.57
C ASN A 456 43.56 -56.19 50.29
N ARG A 457 43.05 -54.97 50.59
CA ARG A 457 41.69 -54.79 51.15
C ARG A 457 40.58 -55.06 50.14
N TYR A 458 40.82 -54.84 48.85
CA TYR A 458 39.83 -55.06 47.79
C TYR A 458 39.99 -56.42 47.06
N ALA A 459 41.11 -57.12 47.26
CA ALA A 459 41.34 -58.47 46.73
C ALA A 459 40.82 -59.59 47.67
N GLY A 460 40.36 -59.23 48.89
CA GLY A 460 39.80 -60.15 49.87
C GLY A 460 38.26 -60.20 49.90
N SER A 461 37.60 -59.81 48.81
CA SER A 461 36.14 -59.84 48.64
C SER A 461 35.75 -60.46 47.31
#